data_AF-A0A510IP44-F1
#
_entry.id   AF-A0A510IP44-F1
#
_cell.length_a   1.000
_cell.length_b   1.000
_cell.length_c   1.000
_cell.angle_alpha   90.00
_cell.angle_beta   90.00
_cell.angle_gamma   90.00
#
_symmetry.space_group_name_H-M   'P 1'
#
loop_
_entity.id
_entity.type
_entity.pdbx_description
1 polymer ?
#
loop_
_entity_poly.entity_id
_entity_poly.type
_entity_poly.pdbx_seq_one_letter_code
_entity_poly.pdbx_strand_id
1 'polypeptide(L)'
;MTLSRRLGAGLSVFFAAMVGTSSAAAENCYILVHGHGVEGHTTNVMDDGSLVQPALDYWSETYFDEYKNSSFIDQLVTNGGKYGVVGYNSTDKGELPYWHDQTAGEIARQIIQIRSGEGDRFEHESQCAADDTFWIISHSQGAAQMMYIAGNAVEGSPYYNRAYNQYNTNTEMQEVKKCSTTWYGSTSCKKVTEEVRVAGLSDSNAVAVDFDTAISGVAAIFTTGGAITGTEGVDRICNGTWYDDAINDLFLGRECSAVRYMQTNDIYTVRNYVGTNLGAPVYTIGGYSAFPGVESASSALLNGEDDGYINLASQMNCSGSGKRSLWSNLKQYDTFLGIAYGSATFSCNNDNKGTARSYNLASIHVDHDAQRNGGIMSPDYDGIPDGLNCGAGKNSAGRIAACTQ
;
A
#
# COMPACT_ATOMS: atom_id res chain seq x y z
N MET A 1 95.24 0.45 -0.51
CA MET A 1 94.25 -0.27 -1.36
C MET A 1 92.94 -0.29 -0.57
N THR A 2 92.01 0.64 -0.81
CA THR A 2 90.86 0.54 -1.75
C THR A 2 89.93 -0.62 -1.38
N LEU A 3 88.60 -0.53 -1.21
CA LEU A 3 87.54 0.33 -1.76
C LEU A 3 86.26 -0.04 -0.91
N SER A 4 85.49 0.88 -0.33
CA SER A 4 84.23 1.48 -0.84
C SER A 4 82.89 0.76 -0.61
N ARG A 5 81.94 1.53 -0.01
CA ARG A 5 80.50 1.72 -0.36
C ARG A 5 79.51 0.55 -0.08
N ARG A 6 78.25 0.73 0.32
CA ARG A 6 77.30 1.88 0.43
C ARG A 6 75.96 1.38 1.06
N LEU A 7 75.18 2.33 1.60
CA LEU A 7 73.70 2.36 1.75
C LEU A 7 73.04 1.33 2.68
N GLY A 8 72.03 1.64 3.50
CA GLY A 8 71.21 2.84 3.63
C GLY A 8 70.37 2.78 4.92
N ALA A 9 69.85 3.95 5.29
CA ALA A 9 69.04 4.21 6.47
C ALA A 9 67.68 3.48 6.45
N GLY A 10 67.18 3.12 7.62
CA GLY A 10 65.82 2.59 7.82
C GLY A 10 65.37 2.83 9.25
N LEU A 11 64.86 4.02 9.51
CA LEU A 11 64.26 4.49 10.75
C LEU A 11 62.91 3.79 10.96
N SER A 12 62.83 2.83 11.89
CA SER A 12 61.56 2.20 12.27
C SER A 12 60.87 3.00 13.38
N VAL A 13 60.02 3.95 12.98
CA VAL A 13 59.00 4.55 13.85
C VAL A 13 57.67 3.89 13.48
N PHE A 14 57.26 2.88 14.25
CA PHE A 14 55.89 2.38 14.23
C PHE A 14 55.03 3.31 15.08
N PHE A 15 54.46 4.36 14.46
CA PHE A 15 53.30 5.04 15.03
C PHE A 15 52.06 4.27 14.58
N ALA A 16 51.43 3.56 15.51
CA ALA A 16 50.13 2.95 15.33
C ALA A 16 49.09 4.06 15.17
N ALA A 17 48.71 4.36 13.93
CA ALA A 17 47.49 5.10 13.63
C ALA A 17 46.30 4.15 13.83
N MET A 18 45.75 4.10 15.04
CA MET A 18 44.33 3.75 15.20
C MET A 18 43.51 4.92 14.67
N VAL A 19 43.26 4.92 13.37
CA VAL A 19 42.13 5.66 12.81
C VAL A 19 40.90 4.89 13.28
N GLY A 20 40.22 5.41 14.30
CA GLY A 20 38.88 4.95 14.63
C GLY A 20 38.00 5.19 13.41
N THR A 21 37.62 4.14 12.71
CA THR A 21 36.44 4.17 11.85
C THR A 21 35.26 4.34 12.80
N SER A 22 34.84 5.59 13.00
CA SER A 22 33.47 5.87 13.39
C SER A 22 32.59 5.27 12.29
N SER A 23 32.12 4.04 12.52
CA SER A 23 30.98 3.50 11.79
C SER A 23 29.84 4.48 12.02
N ALA A 24 29.58 5.34 11.03
CA ALA A 24 28.33 6.07 10.99
C ALA A 24 27.22 5.02 11.08
N ALA A 25 26.33 5.16 12.06
CA ALA A 25 25.18 4.28 12.13
C ALA A 25 24.34 4.54 10.87
N ALA A 26 23.87 3.47 10.22
CA ALA A 26 22.92 3.59 9.11
C ALA A 26 21.72 4.42 9.57
N GLU A 27 21.36 5.47 8.82
CA GLU A 27 20.16 6.24 9.10
C GLU A 27 18.93 5.52 8.55
N ASN A 28 17.74 5.84 9.05
CA ASN A 28 16.50 5.33 8.47
C ASN A 28 16.20 6.09 7.17
N CYS A 29 15.93 5.36 6.08
CA CYS A 29 15.36 5.90 4.85
C CYS A 29 13.96 5.34 4.63
N TYR A 30 13.00 6.24 4.42
CA TYR A 30 11.59 5.93 4.20
C TYR A 30 11.23 6.10 2.72
N ILE A 31 10.88 5.02 2.02
CA ILE A 31 10.45 5.06 0.62
C ILE A 31 8.93 5.12 0.55
N LEU A 32 8.40 6.22 0.04
CA LEU A 32 6.98 6.56 0.02
C LEU A 32 6.35 6.19 -1.34
N VAL A 33 5.33 5.33 -1.34
CA VAL A 33 4.63 4.84 -2.54
C VAL A 33 3.17 5.31 -2.53
N HIS A 34 2.86 6.30 -3.37
CA HIS A 34 1.54 6.94 -3.39
C HIS A 34 0.42 5.99 -3.84
N GLY A 35 -0.82 6.45 -3.65
CA GLY A 35 -2.03 5.75 -4.04
C GLY A 35 -2.62 6.21 -5.36
N HIS A 36 -3.89 5.87 -5.58
CA HIS A 36 -4.67 6.24 -6.77
C HIS A 36 -4.87 7.75 -6.91
N GLY A 37 -5.00 8.22 -8.16
CA GLY A 37 -5.36 9.60 -8.50
C GLY A 37 -4.18 10.53 -8.81
N VAL A 38 -2.96 10.01 -8.88
CA VAL A 38 -1.74 10.82 -9.02
C VAL A 38 -1.01 10.51 -10.32
N GLU A 39 -0.65 11.56 -11.07
CA GLU A 39 0.30 11.48 -12.19
C GLU A 39 1.73 11.63 -11.66
N GLY A 40 2.13 10.69 -10.80
CA GLY A 40 3.29 10.86 -9.92
C GLY A 40 4.64 10.88 -10.63
N HIS A 41 4.70 10.49 -11.91
CA HIS A 41 5.94 10.45 -12.67
C HIS A 41 6.35 11.78 -13.29
N THR A 42 5.55 12.83 -13.12
CA THR A 42 5.78 14.15 -13.73
C THR A 42 6.40 15.13 -12.73
N THR A 43 7.13 16.11 -13.26
CA THR A 43 7.60 17.29 -12.52
C THR A 43 7.45 18.50 -13.44
N ASN A 44 6.82 19.58 -12.99
CA ASN A 44 6.60 20.77 -13.81
C ASN A 44 6.95 22.03 -13.03
N VAL A 45 7.47 23.04 -13.72
CA VAL A 45 7.66 24.38 -13.14
C VAL A 45 6.52 25.27 -13.61
N MET A 46 5.80 25.87 -12.67
CA MET A 46 4.71 26.80 -12.92
C MET A 46 5.21 28.18 -13.34
N ASP A 47 4.32 29.02 -13.87
CA ASP A 47 4.65 30.39 -14.33
C ASP A 47 5.22 31.29 -13.22
N ASP A 48 4.91 31.00 -11.95
CA ASP A 48 5.43 31.70 -10.77
C ASP A 48 6.78 31.15 -10.26
N GLY A 49 7.33 30.15 -10.95
CA GLY A 49 8.59 29.50 -10.61
C GLY A 49 8.47 28.39 -9.56
N SER A 50 7.26 28.08 -9.08
CA SER A 50 7.04 26.95 -8.17
C SER A 50 7.21 25.61 -8.90
N LEU A 51 7.89 24.66 -8.26
CA LEU A 51 8.03 23.29 -8.77
C LEU A 51 6.87 22.45 -8.23
N VAL A 52 6.16 21.79 -9.13
CA VAL A 52 5.09 20.84 -8.82
C VAL A 52 5.60 19.42 -9.03
N GLN A 53 5.48 18.62 -7.97
CA GLN A 53 6.02 17.28 -7.86
C GLN A 53 4.92 16.37 -7.33
N PRO A 54 3.94 15.95 -8.16
CA PRO A 54 2.66 15.40 -7.68
C PRO A 54 2.79 14.20 -6.73
N ALA A 55 3.81 13.37 -6.89
CA ALA A 55 4.06 12.26 -5.99
C ALA A 55 4.57 12.71 -4.61
N LEU A 56 5.40 13.75 -4.54
CA LEU A 56 5.86 14.35 -3.28
C LEU A 56 4.72 15.13 -2.62
N ASP A 57 4.03 15.96 -3.41
CA ASP A 57 2.90 16.79 -2.97
C ASP A 57 1.77 15.91 -2.40
N TYR A 58 1.57 14.70 -2.93
CA TYR A 58 0.63 13.72 -2.38
C TYR A 58 0.80 13.50 -0.87
N TRP A 59 2.03 13.48 -0.35
CA TRP A 59 2.31 13.15 1.05
C TRP A 59 2.32 14.36 1.99
N SER A 60 2.27 15.58 1.44
CA SER A 60 2.34 16.83 2.19
C SER A 60 1.11 17.72 2.02
N GLU A 61 0.32 17.50 0.97
CA GLU A 61 -0.91 18.24 0.70
C GLU A 61 -2.15 17.54 1.26
N THR A 62 -3.16 18.35 1.57
CA THR A 62 -4.42 17.92 2.19
C THR A 62 -5.60 18.25 1.31
N TYR A 63 -6.53 17.32 1.15
CA TYR A 63 -7.76 17.58 0.40
C TYR A 63 -8.74 18.42 1.21
N PHE A 64 -8.89 18.07 2.50
CA PHE A 64 -9.80 18.76 3.40
C PHE A 64 -9.09 19.91 4.13
N ASP A 65 -9.74 21.07 4.15
CA ASP A 65 -9.26 22.26 4.90
C ASP A 65 -9.05 21.97 6.40
N GLU A 66 -9.75 20.99 6.95
CA GLU A 66 -9.60 20.54 8.35
C GLU A 66 -8.19 20.01 8.64
N TYR A 67 -7.51 19.45 7.64
CA TYR A 67 -6.16 18.89 7.78
C TYR A 67 -5.08 19.85 7.30
N LYS A 68 -5.44 21.10 6.99
CA LYS A 68 -4.49 22.09 6.50
C LYS A 68 -3.27 22.22 7.41
N ASN A 69 -2.09 22.25 6.79
CA ASN A 69 -0.78 22.28 7.43
C ASN A 69 -0.31 20.95 8.08
N SER A 70 -1.02 19.84 7.89
CA SER A 70 -0.45 18.52 8.21
C SER A 70 0.43 18.03 7.07
N SER A 71 1.60 17.49 7.40
CA SER A 71 2.49 16.79 6.48
C SER A 71 2.81 15.42 7.05
N PHE A 72 2.67 14.36 6.24
CA PHE A 72 3.02 13.02 6.68
C PHE A 72 4.53 12.85 6.78
N ILE A 73 5.25 13.44 5.83
CA ILE A 73 6.72 13.40 5.78
C ILE A 73 7.29 14.05 7.03
N ASP A 74 6.86 15.27 7.37
CA ASP A 74 7.35 16.02 8.53
C ASP A 74 7.19 15.21 9.83
N GLN A 75 6.06 14.52 9.94
CA GLN A 75 5.74 13.68 11.10
C GLN A 75 6.52 12.38 11.12
N LEU A 76 6.78 11.79 9.95
CA LEU A 76 7.56 10.57 9.80
C LEU A 76 9.04 10.81 10.15
N VAL A 77 9.59 11.95 9.73
CA VAL A 77 11.00 12.31 9.94
C VAL A 77 11.24 13.22 11.14
N THR A 78 10.26 13.37 12.05
CA THR A 78 10.35 14.29 13.19
C THR A 78 11.58 14.06 14.08
N ASN A 79 12.04 12.81 14.25
CA ASN A 79 13.27 12.50 14.99
C ASN A 79 14.47 12.20 14.08
N GLY A 80 14.45 12.73 12.86
CA GLY A 80 15.45 12.45 11.82
C GLY A 80 15.07 11.27 10.94
N GLY A 81 15.85 11.12 9.87
CA GLY A 81 15.62 10.16 8.81
C GLY A 81 15.58 10.83 7.44
N LYS A 82 15.84 10.01 6.43
CA LYS A 82 15.77 10.36 5.01
C LYS A 82 14.50 9.78 4.41
N TYR A 83 14.15 10.26 3.24
CA TYR A 83 13.06 9.67 2.49
C TYR A 83 13.37 9.68 0.99
N GLY A 84 12.65 8.83 0.27
CA GLY A 84 12.57 8.89 -1.18
C GLY A 84 11.12 8.64 -1.58
N VAL A 85 10.70 9.23 -2.69
CA VAL A 85 9.32 9.17 -3.17
C VAL A 85 9.29 8.41 -4.49
N VAL A 86 8.40 7.43 -4.57
CA VAL A 86 8.11 6.74 -5.82
C VAL A 86 6.96 7.45 -6.51
N GLY A 87 7.16 7.83 -7.77
CA GLY A 87 6.12 8.44 -8.60
C GLY A 87 5.78 7.60 -9.82
N TYR A 88 4.53 7.16 -9.94
CA TYR A 88 4.04 6.38 -11.07
C TYR A 88 2.67 6.91 -11.54
N ASN A 89 2.22 6.51 -12.73
CA ASN A 89 0.86 6.88 -13.16
C ASN A 89 -0.18 6.00 -12.45
N SER A 90 -0.99 6.63 -11.62
CA SER A 90 -2.10 6.00 -10.90
C SER A 90 -3.43 6.71 -11.16
N THR A 91 -3.50 7.50 -12.24
CA THR A 91 -4.67 8.32 -12.56
C THR A 91 -5.83 7.48 -13.11
N ASP A 92 -7.04 8.04 -13.06
CA ASP A 92 -8.22 7.40 -13.68
C ASP A 92 -8.03 7.16 -15.18
N LYS A 93 -7.30 8.06 -15.87
CA LYS A 93 -7.01 7.93 -17.31
C LYS A 93 -6.01 6.81 -17.61
N GLY A 94 -5.13 6.50 -16.67
CA GLY A 94 -4.15 5.43 -16.83
C GLY A 94 -4.79 4.04 -16.82
N GLU A 95 -5.84 3.86 -16.01
CA GLU A 95 -6.53 2.56 -15.80
C GLU A 95 -5.57 1.38 -15.57
N LEU A 96 -4.42 1.65 -14.94
CA LEU A 96 -3.35 0.69 -14.81
C LEU A 96 -3.59 -0.23 -13.60
N PRO A 97 -3.66 -1.56 -13.78
CA PRO A 97 -3.76 -2.48 -12.66
C PRO A 97 -2.50 -2.52 -11.82
N TYR A 98 -2.62 -3.05 -10.60
CA TYR A 98 -1.51 -3.09 -9.65
C TYR A 98 -0.38 -4.07 -10.01
N TRP A 99 -0.56 -4.90 -11.04
CA TRP A 99 0.48 -5.79 -11.56
C TRP A 99 1.18 -5.23 -12.81
N HIS A 100 0.77 -4.05 -13.29
CA HIS A 100 1.21 -3.53 -14.57
C HIS A 100 2.68 -3.12 -14.57
N ASP A 101 3.39 -3.27 -15.70
CA ASP A 101 4.81 -2.85 -15.77
C ASP A 101 5.01 -1.34 -15.56
N GLN A 102 4.06 -0.51 -16.03
CA GLN A 102 4.06 0.93 -15.78
C GLN A 102 3.66 1.32 -14.35
N THR A 103 3.32 0.35 -13.49
CA THR A 103 3.04 0.58 -12.08
C THR A 103 3.96 -0.26 -11.21
N ALA A 104 3.71 -1.56 -10.98
CA ALA A 104 4.57 -2.43 -10.18
C ALA A 104 6.01 -2.47 -10.72
N GLY A 105 6.16 -2.52 -12.04
CA GLY A 105 7.47 -2.49 -12.68
C GLY A 105 8.23 -1.19 -12.42
N GLU A 106 7.55 -0.06 -12.62
CA GLU A 106 8.10 1.28 -12.39
C GLU A 106 8.44 1.53 -10.91
N ILE A 107 7.55 1.12 -10.00
CA ILE A 107 7.76 1.22 -8.55
C ILE A 107 9.03 0.45 -8.15
N ALA A 108 9.17 -0.80 -8.61
CA ALA A 108 10.33 -1.62 -8.27
C ALA A 108 11.65 -1.01 -8.78
N ARG A 109 11.67 -0.49 -10.03
CA ARG A 109 12.86 0.18 -10.58
C ARG A 109 13.25 1.41 -9.78
N GLN A 110 12.29 2.23 -9.37
CA GLN A 110 12.55 3.41 -8.54
C GLN A 110 13.02 3.04 -7.13
N ILE A 111 12.44 2.01 -6.50
CA ILE A 111 12.93 1.50 -5.22
C ILE A 111 14.42 1.11 -5.33
N ILE A 112 14.82 0.41 -6.40
CA ILE A 112 16.23 0.04 -6.62
C ILE A 112 17.12 1.28 -6.73
N GLN A 113 16.70 2.30 -7.48
CA GLN A 113 17.45 3.57 -7.64
C GLN A 113 17.59 4.35 -6.33
N ILE A 114 16.49 4.51 -5.59
CA ILE A 114 16.51 5.18 -4.28
C ILE A 114 17.46 4.44 -3.33
N ARG A 115 17.41 3.11 -3.34
CA ARG A 115 18.25 2.26 -2.49
C ARG A 115 19.71 2.19 -2.91
N SER A 116 20.05 2.55 -4.15
CA SER A 116 21.45 2.68 -4.58
C SER A 116 22.04 4.05 -4.21
N GLY A 117 21.24 4.97 -3.67
CA GLY A 117 21.63 6.34 -3.38
C GLY A 117 21.65 7.25 -4.61
N GLU A 118 21.06 6.82 -5.73
CA GLU A 118 20.88 7.67 -6.92
C GLU A 118 19.80 8.74 -6.72
N GLY A 119 19.01 8.62 -5.65
CA GLY A 119 17.93 9.53 -5.30
C GLY A 119 16.59 9.14 -5.95
N ASP A 120 15.59 9.98 -5.73
CA ASP A 120 14.20 9.72 -6.10
C ASP A 120 13.67 10.66 -7.20
N ARG A 121 14.58 11.34 -7.92
CA ARG A 121 14.35 12.39 -8.95
C ARG A 121 13.58 13.64 -8.50
N PHE A 122 13.21 13.76 -7.23
CA PHE A 122 12.50 14.93 -6.69
C PHE A 122 13.45 15.86 -5.93
N GLU A 123 13.13 17.16 -5.91
CA GLU A 123 13.91 18.17 -5.20
C GLU A 123 13.47 18.25 -3.73
N HIS A 124 14.32 17.74 -2.83
CA HIS A 124 14.18 17.86 -1.38
C HIS A 124 15.52 17.62 -0.65
N GLU A 125 15.61 18.06 0.61
CA GLU A 125 16.88 18.12 1.37
C GLU A 125 17.37 16.76 1.91
N SER A 126 16.47 15.79 2.10
CA SER A 126 16.76 14.54 2.83
C SER A 126 16.69 13.28 1.95
N GLN A 127 17.65 13.13 1.05
CA GLN A 127 17.77 11.99 0.11
C GLN A 127 18.39 10.76 0.76
N CYS A 128 17.95 9.57 0.32
CA CYS A 128 18.47 8.30 0.81
C CYS A 128 19.89 7.98 0.29
N ALA A 129 20.66 7.27 1.11
CA ALA A 129 21.99 6.75 0.80
C ALA A 129 21.99 5.21 0.80
N ALA A 130 22.92 4.61 0.04
CA ALA A 130 22.96 3.17 -0.17
C ALA A 130 23.14 2.32 1.10
N ASP A 131 23.72 2.89 2.15
CA ASP A 131 23.98 2.26 3.44
C ASP A 131 22.91 2.53 4.50
N ASP A 132 21.82 3.21 4.16
CA ASP A 132 20.68 3.43 5.06
C ASP A 132 19.90 2.14 5.34
N THR A 133 19.13 2.15 6.43
CA THR A 133 18.10 1.13 6.70
C THR A 133 16.81 1.52 5.99
N PHE A 134 16.38 0.70 5.04
CA PHE A 134 15.23 1.02 4.19
C PHE A 134 13.91 0.49 4.75
N TRP A 135 12.93 1.37 4.79
CA TRP A 135 11.54 1.11 5.14
C TRP A 135 10.66 1.58 3.98
N ILE A 136 9.62 0.85 3.63
CA ILE A 136 8.66 1.30 2.60
C ILE A 136 7.35 1.68 3.27
N ILE A 137 6.76 2.79 2.88
CA ILE A 137 5.43 3.22 3.32
C ILE A 137 4.56 3.38 2.08
N SER A 138 3.41 2.73 2.08
CA SER A 138 2.48 2.75 0.94
C SER A 138 1.08 3.12 1.37
N HIS A 139 0.36 3.82 0.49
CA HIS A 139 -0.99 4.29 0.77
C HIS A 139 -1.99 3.85 -0.30
N SER A 140 -3.24 3.57 0.08
CA SER A 140 -4.34 3.32 -0.88
C SER A 140 -3.99 2.21 -1.89
N GLN A 141 -4.09 2.47 -3.21
CA GLN A 141 -3.67 1.56 -4.27
C GLN A 141 -2.20 1.14 -4.17
N GLY A 142 -1.31 2.01 -3.67
CA GLY A 142 0.10 1.71 -3.44
C GLY A 142 0.31 0.53 -2.49
N ALA A 143 -0.63 0.26 -1.58
CA ALA A 143 -0.57 -0.92 -0.71
C ALA A 143 -0.78 -2.23 -1.50
N ALA A 144 -1.70 -2.23 -2.47
CA ALA A 144 -1.89 -3.39 -3.36
C ALA A 144 -0.65 -3.60 -4.26
N GLN A 145 -0.05 -2.51 -4.75
CA GLN A 145 1.23 -2.57 -5.48
C GLN A 145 2.32 -3.22 -4.64
N MET A 146 2.53 -2.73 -3.42
CA MET A 146 3.59 -3.25 -2.55
C MET A 146 3.34 -4.69 -2.11
N MET A 147 2.08 -5.09 -1.89
CA MET A 147 1.74 -6.49 -1.66
C MET A 147 2.06 -7.37 -2.87
N TYR A 148 1.73 -6.93 -4.09
CA TYR A 148 2.05 -7.66 -5.31
C TYR A 148 3.56 -7.81 -5.50
N ILE A 149 4.32 -6.71 -5.37
CA ILE A 149 5.78 -6.70 -5.51
C ILE A 149 6.41 -7.59 -4.43
N ALA A 150 6.10 -7.38 -3.15
CA ALA A 150 6.68 -8.15 -2.05
C ALA A 150 6.30 -9.63 -2.13
N GLY A 151 5.07 -9.94 -2.53
CA GLY A 151 4.58 -11.31 -2.71
C GLY A 151 5.18 -12.05 -3.90
N ASN A 152 5.82 -11.34 -4.83
CA ASN A 152 6.48 -11.89 -6.01
C ASN A 152 7.98 -11.58 -6.05
N ALA A 153 8.57 -11.14 -4.93
CA ALA A 153 10.00 -10.95 -4.75
C ALA A 153 10.71 -12.22 -4.24
N VAL A 154 9.99 -13.32 -3.98
CA VAL A 154 10.54 -14.56 -3.44
C VAL A 154 10.50 -15.65 -4.50
N GLU A 155 11.62 -16.36 -4.69
CA GLU A 155 11.68 -17.48 -5.64
C GLU A 155 10.60 -18.53 -5.32
N GLY A 156 9.91 -18.99 -6.37
CA GLY A 156 8.77 -19.91 -6.25
C GLY A 156 7.41 -19.23 -6.09
N SER A 157 7.36 -17.90 -5.93
CA SER A 157 6.10 -17.16 -6.01
C SER A 157 5.44 -17.28 -7.40
N PRO A 158 4.10 -17.21 -7.50
CA PRO A 158 3.37 -17.41 -8.76
C PRO A 158 3.86 -16.55 -9.91
N TYR A 159 4.23 -15.30 -9.61
CA TYR A 159 4.71 -14.32 -10.57
C TYR A 159 6.10 -13.78 -10.22
N TYR A 160 6.98 -14.65 -9.68
CA TYR A 160 8.33 -14.27 -9.27
C TYR A 160 9.03 -13.38 -10.30
N ASN A 161 9.47 -12.19 -9.86
CA ASN A 161 10.16 -11.17 -10.67
C ASN A 161 9.45 -10.82 -12.00
N ARG A 162 8.11 -10.72 -11.98
CA ARG A 162 7.30 -10.38 -13.15
C ARG A 162 6.25 -9.32 -12.87
N ALA A 163 6.30 -8.24 -13.65
CA ALA A 163 5.15 -7.39 -13.93
C ALA A 163 4.49 -7.83 -15.25
N TYR A 164 3.40 -7.19 -15.65
CA TYR A 164 2.67 -7.58 -16.87
C TYR A 164 2.18 -6.37 -17.68
N ASN A 165 2.18 -6.47 -19.00
CA ASN A 165 1.51 -5.51 -19.90
C ASN A 165 0.03 -5.86 -20.14
N GLN A 166 -0.57 -6.56 -19.18
CA GLN A 166 -1.93 -7.06 -19.23
C GLN A 166 -2.85 -6.16 -18.41
N TYR A 167 -3.89 -5.61 -19.02
CA TYR A 167 -4.86 -4.75 -18.33
C TYR A 167 -5.95 -5.56 -17.62
N ASN A 168 -6.42 -6.64 -18.21
CA ASN A 168 -7.52 -7.44 -17.68
C ASN A 168 -7.02 -8.79 -17.18
N THR A 169 -7.75 -9.42 -16.28
CA THR A 169 -7.45 -10.79 -15.82
C THR A 169 -7.72 -11.82 -16.92
N ASN A 170 -7.22 -13.04 -16.75
CA ASN A 170 -7.46 -14.13 -17.69
C ASN A 170 -8.96 -14.50 -17.80
N THR A 171 -9.32 -15.15 -18.90
CA THR A 171 -10.65 -15.72 -19.12
C THR A 171 -10.57 -17.23 -19.30
N GLU A 172 -11.64 -17.92 -18.87
CA GLU A 172 -11.79 -19.37 -19.00
C GLU A 172 -13.22 -19.73 -19.39
N MET A 173 -13.41 -20.82 -20.13
CA MET A 173 -14.74 -21.37 -20.40
C MET A 173 -15.22 -22.17 -19.18
N GLN A 174 -16.33 -21.76 -18.56
CA GLN A 174 -16.90 -22.46 -17.40
C GLN A 174 -18.39 -22.76 -17.60
N GLU A 175 -18.87 -23.85 -17.01
CA GLU A 175 -20.31 -24.13 -16.93
C GLU A 175 -20.96 -23.27 -15.85
N VAL A 176 -21.72 -22.26 -16.27
CA VAL A 176 -22.48 -21.37 -15.39
C VAL A 176 -23.96 -21.76 -15.36
N LYS A 177 -24.57 -21.69 -14.18
CA LYS A 177 -26.02 -21.92 -14.00
C LYS A 177 -26.75 -20.59 -14.20
N LYS A 178 -27.45 -20.44 -15.34
CA LYS A 178 -28.30 -19.28 -15.62
C LYS A 178 -29.75 -19.58 -15.25
N CYS A 179 -30.30 -18.78 -14.36
CA CYS A 179 -31.70 -18.86 -13.95
C CYS A 179 -32.49 -17.69 -14.52
N SER A 180 -33.68 -17.97 -15.04
CA SER A 180 -34.66 -16.98 -15.50
C SER A 180 -35.96 -17.16 -14.74
N THR A 181 -36.52 -16.07 -14.21
CA THR A 181 -37.82 -16.07 -13.53
C THR A 181 -38.86 -15.46 -14.45
N THR A 182 -39.96 -16.18 -14.69
CA THR A 182 -41.10 -15.66 -15.45
C THR A 182 -41.87 -14.63 -14.62
N TRP A 183 -42.68 -13.80 -15.28
CA TRP A 183 -43.47 -12.75 -14.63
C TRP A 183 -44.50 -13.27 -13.60
N TYR A 184 -44.84 -14.56 -13.64
CA TYR A 184 -45.72 -15.24 -12.68
C TYR A 184 -44.96 -16.08 -11.64
N GLY A 185 -43.64 -15.88 -11.49
CA GLY A 185 -42.83 -16.40 -10.39
C GLY A 185 -42.19 -17.78 -10.60
N SER A 186 -42.30 -18.40 -11.79
CA SER A 186 -41.61 -19.68 -12.03
C SER A 186 -40.15 -19.45 -12.42
N THR A 187 -39.20 -19.98 -11.66
CA THR A 187 -37.76 -19.94 -11.97
C THR A 187 -37.33 -21.21 -12.71
N SER A 188 -36.74 -21.05 -13.90
CA SER A 188 -36.09 -22.12 -14.66
C SER A 188 -34.59 -21.86 -14.73
N CYS A 189 -33.76 -22.88 -14.49
CA CYS A 189 -32.31 -22.76 -14.56
C CYS A 189 -31.71 -23.74 -15.56
N LYS A 190 -30.80 -23.27 -16.40
CA LYS A 190 -30.00 -24.09 -17.32
C LYS A 190 -28.51 -23.92 -17.05
N LYS A 191 -27.73 -24.98 -17.23
CA LYS A 191 -26.27 -24.88 -17.30
C LYS A 191 -25.89 -24.46 -18.71
N VAL A 192 -24.99 -23.50 -18.83
CA VAL A 192 -24.50 -22.96 -20.09
C VAL A 192 -22.99 -22.79 -19.97
N THR A 193 -22.25 -23.21 -20.98
CA THR A 193 -20.80 -22.95 -21.01
C THR A 193 -20.57 -21.53 -21.53
N GLU A 194 -19.89 -20.71 -20.74
CA GLU A 194 -19.62 -19.31 -21.07
C GLU A 194 -18.20 -18.94 -20.70
N GLU A 195 -17.64 -17.97 -21.42
CA GLU A 195 -16.36 -17.38 -21.08
C GLU A 195 -16.53 -16.45 -19.87
N VAL A 196 -15.79 -16.74 -18.80
CA VAL A 196 -15.82 -15.97 -17.55
C VAL A 196 -14.42 -15.49 -17.20
N ARG A 197 -14.32 -14.33 -16.54
CA ARG A 197 -13.05 -13.86 -15.99
C ARG A 197 -12.67 -14.69 -14.77
N VAL A 198 -11.39 -14.98 -14.65
CA VAL A 198 -10.79 -15.67 -13.51
C VAL A 198 -9.57 -14.90 -13.02
N ALA A 199 -9.14 -15.17 -11.78
CA ALA A 199 -7.86 -14.67 -11.29
C ALA A 199 -6.73 -15.32 -12.11
N GLY A 200 -5.80 -14.52 -12.62
CA GLY A 200 -4.68 -15.02 -13.41
C GLY A 200 -4.12 -13.98 -14.37
N LEU A 201 -2.81 -14.07 -14.60
CA LEU A 201 -2.07 -13.31 -15.60
C LEU A 201 -1.43 -14.26 -16.62
N SER A 202 -1.31 -13.83 -17.87
CA SER A 202 -0.73 -14.65 -18.94
C SER A 202 0.74 -14.31 -19.14
N ASP A 203 1.60 -15.32 -19.16
CA ASP A 203 3.05 -15.15 -19.42
C ASP A 203 3.37 -14.61 -20.81
N SER A 204 2.41 -14.64 -21.74
CA SER A 204 2.52 -13.92 -23.02
C SER A 204 2.67 -12.40 -22.85
N ASN A 205 2.23 -11.85 -21.71
CA ASN A 205 2.29 -10.43 -21.38
C ASN A 205 3.32 -10.12 -20.28
N ALA A 206 4.08 -11.10 -19.81
CA ALA A 206 5.03 -10.93 -18.71
C ALA A 206 6.19 -10.03 -19.10
N VAL A 207 6.59 -9.16 -18.16
CA VAL A 207 7.78 -8.32 -18.23
C VAL A 207 8.67 -8.67 -17.05
N ALA A 208 9.94 -9.00 -17.32
CA ALA A 208 10.90 -9.27 -16.27
C ALA A 208 11.21 -7.99 -15.48
N VAL A 209 10.99 -8.03 -14.17
CA VAL A 209 11.27 -6.94 -13.24
C VAL A 209 11.89 -7.52 -11.98
N ASP A 210 12.98 -6.93 -11.51
CA ASP A 210 13.73 -7.43 -10.36
C ASP A 210 13.10 -7.02 -9.02
N PHE A 211 11.96 -7.64 -8.69
CA PHE A 211 11.29 -7.43 -7.40
C PHE A 211 12.12 -7.92 -6.21
N ASP A 212 12.89 -8.99 -6.38
CA ASP A 212 13.83 -9.49 -5.38
C ASP A 212 14.82 -8.39 -4.97
N THR A 213 15.57 -7.81 -5.91
CA THR A 213 16.50 -6.72 -5.58
C THR A 213 15.77 -5.50 -4.98
N ALA A 214 14.58 -5.15 -5.47
CA ALA A 214 13.81 -4.03 -4.92
C ALA A 214 13.46 -4.23 -3.42
N ILE A 215 13.11 -5.46 -3.02
CA ILE A 215 12.60 -5.75 -1.67
C ILE A 215 13.65 -6.35 -0.73
N SER A 216 14.65 -7.05 -1.24
CA SER A 216 15.67 -7.73 -0.45
C SER A 216 16.47 -6.73 0.38
N GLY A 217 16.48 -6.91 1.70
CA GLY A 217 17.12 -5.99 2.65
C GLY A 217 16.24 -4.82 3.13
N VAL A 218 15.00 -4.70 2.65
CA VAL A 218 14.01 -3.78 3.24
C VAL A 218 13.58 -4.32 4.61
N ALA A 219 13.68 -3.47 5.65
CA ALA A 219 13.40 -3.86 7.03
C ALA A 219 11.91 -4.19 7.24
N ALA A 220 11.02 -3.34 6.72
CA ALA A 220 9.59 -3.60 6.67
C ALA A 220 8.88 -2.70 5.64
N ILE A 221 7.68 -3.13 5.25
CA ILE A 221 6.72 -2.35 4.47
C ILE A 221 5.56 -2.00 5.42
N PHE A 222 5.22 -0.72 5.52
CA PHE A 222 4.02 -0.24 6.19
C PHE A 222 2.97 0.12 5.13
N THR A 223 1.74 -0.32 5.33
CA THR A 223 0.59 0.10 4.51
C THR A 223 -0.37 0.91 5.37
N THR A 224 -0.93 1.97 4.81
CA THR A 224 -1.98 2.78 5.43
C THR A 224 -3.10 3.00 4.41
N GLY A 225 -4.37 2.93 4.81
CA GLY A 225 -5.48 3.14 3.84
C GLY A 225 -5.57 2.09 2.73
N GLY A 226 -4.87 0.95 2.84
CA GLY A 226 -4.58 0.10 1.69
C GLY A 226 -5.76 -0.72 1.19
N ALA A 227 -6.00 -0.85 -0.12
CA ALA A 227 -7.05 -1.76 -0.62
C ALA A 227 -6.55 -3.22 -0.78
N ILE A 228 -5.95 -3.81 0.27
CA ILE A 228 -5.26 -5.12 0.20
C ILE A 228 -6.24 -6.26 -0.12
N THR A 229 -7.43 -6.26 0.47
CA THR A 229 -8.46 -7.25 0.14
C THR A 229 -9.48 -6.72 -0.87
N GLY A 230 -9.16 -5.63 -1.57
CA GLY A 230 -10.11 -4.83 -2.34
C GLY A 230 -11.14 -4.14 -1.45
N THR A 231 -11.92 -3.23 -2.02
CA THR A 231 -12.86 -2.39 -1.28
C THR A 231 -14.30 -2.40 -1.84
N GLU A 232 -15.27 -2.31 -0.94
CA GLU A 232 -16.70 -2.18 -1.27
C GLU A 232 -17.02 -0.89 -2.01
N GLY A 233 -16.28 0.21 -1.76
CA GLY A 233 -16.48 1.46 -2.49
C GLY A 233 -16.35 1.24 -4.00
N VAL A 234 -15.36 0.45 -4.42
CA VAL A 234 -15.13 0.11 -5.82
C VAL A 234 -16.15 -0.93 -6.32
N ASP A 235 -16.56 -1.88 -5.47
CA ASP A 235 -17.63 -2.80 -5.85
C ASP A 235 -18.94 -2.07 -6.18
N ARG A 236 -19.23 -0.97 -5.48
CA ARG A 236 -20.39 -0.10 -5.74
C ARG A 236 -20.22 0.70 -7.02
N ILE A 237 -19.04 1.28 -7.26
CA ILE A 237 -18.74 1.96 -8.53
C ILE A 237 -18.90 1.01 -9.72
N CYS A 238 -18.51 -0.27 -9.56
CA CYS A 238 -18.49 -1.24 -10.66
C CYS A 238 -19.75 -2.07 -10.83
N ASN A 239 -20.48 -2.34 -9.74
CA ASN A 239 -21.62 -3.26 -9.71
C ASN A 239 -22.84 -2.68 -8.97
N GLY A 240 -22.80 -1.38 -8.69
CA GLY A 240 -23.86 -0.66 -7.99
C GLY A 240 -25.16 -0.58 -8.78
N THR A 241 -26.19 -0.13 -8.09
CA THR A 241 -27.49 0.18 -8.68
C THR A 241 -27.48 1.60 -9.24
N TRP A 242 -28.54 1.97 -9.97
CA TRP A 242 -28.70 3.33 -10.48
C TRP A 242 -28.73 4.42 -9.38
N TYR A 243 -29.05 4.07 -8.13
CA TYR A 243 -28.92 5.00 -6.99
C TYR A 243 -27.46 5.20 -6.58
N ASP A 244 -26.64 4.16 -6.68
CA ASP A 244 -25.19 4.22 -6.42
C ASP A 244 -24.49 5.04 -7.52
N ASP A 245 -24.97 4.95 -8.78
CA ASP A 245 -24.47 5.77 -9.89
C ASP A 245 -24.75 7.27 -9.66
N ALA A 246 -25.93 7.63 -9.15
CA ALA A 246 -26.26 9.03 -8.82
C ALA A 246 -25.39 9.60 -7.69
N ILE A 247 -24.92 8.74 -6.77
CA ILE A 247 -24.03 9.11 -5.67
C ILE A 247 -22.58 9.17 -6.16
N ASN A 248 -22.16 8.23 -7.02
CA ASN A 248 -20.88 8.28 -7.69
C ASN A 248 -20.75 9.57 -8.53
N ASP A 249 -21.76 9.93 -9.32
CA ASP A 249 -21.77 11.17 -10.13
C ASP A 249 -21.81 12.44 -9.26
N LEU A 250 -22.51 12.42 -8.12
CA LEU A 250 -22.65 13.58 -7.25
C LEU A 250 -21.42 13.84 -6.36
N PHE A 251 -20.63 12.81 -6.04
CA PHE A 251 -19.59 12.90 -5.01
C PHE A 251 -18.18 12.45 -5.45
N LEU A 252 -18.05 11.69 -6.54
CA LEU A 252 -16.77 11.05 -6.93
C LEU A 252 -16.34 11.30 -8.37
N GLY A 253 -17.29 11.24 -9.31
CA GLY A 253 -17.04 11.34 -10.75
C GLY A 253 -16.10 10.26 -11.31
N ARG A 254 -16.09 9.04 -10.74
CA ARG A 254 -15.15 7.98 -11.14
C ARG A 254 -15.82 6.89 -11.97
N GLU A 255 -15.12 6.44 -13.01
CA GLU A 255 -15.55 5.30 -13.81
C GLU A 255 -15.00 3.98 -13.23
N CYS A 256 -15.79 2.90 -13.30
CA CYS A 256 -15.33 1.57 -12.86
C CYS A 256 -14.03 1.16 -13.53
N SER A 257 -13.82 1.57 -14.79
CA SER A 257 -12.66 1.17 -15.56
C SER A 257 -11.33 1.55 -14.90
N ALA A 258 -11.29 2.72 -14.26
CA ALA A 258 -10.16 3.29 -13.55
C ALA A 258 -9.81 2.57 -12.24
N VAL A 259 -10.81 2.01 -11.55
CA VAL A 259 -10.64 1.52 -10.17
C VAL A 259 -10.92 0.04 -10.00
N ARG A 260 -11.40 -0.67 -11.04
CA ARG A 260 -11.85 -2.08 -10.99
C ARG A 260 -10.89 -3.05 -10.30
N TYR A 261 -9.58 -2.79 -10.37
CA TYR A 261 -8.55 -3.68 -9.81
C TYR A 261 -8.49 -3.62 -8.27
N MET A 262 -9.22 -2.68 -7.67
CA MET A 262 -9.38 -2.56 -6.22
C MET A 262 -10.71 -3.13 -5.74
N GLN A 263 -11.45 -3.90 -6.57
CA GLN A 263 -12.67 -4.60 -6.15
C GLN A 263 -12.37 -5.74 -5.14
N THR A 264 -13.34 -6.06 -4.29
CA THR A 264 -13.25 -7.23 -3.37
C THR A 264 -13.44 -8.56 -4.08
N ASN A 265 -13.78 -8.53 -5.37
CA ASN A 265 -13.89 -9.74 -6.19
C ASN A 265 -12.53 -10.44 -6.26
N ASP A 266 -12.52 -11.75 -6.00
CA ASP A 266 -11.31 -12.57 -6.00
C ASP A 266 -10.52 -12.49 -7.32
N ILE A 267 -11.17 -12.21 -8.46
CA ILE A 267 -10.43 -12.01 -9.71
C ILE A 267 -9.50 -10.79 -9.67
N TYR A 268 -9.77 -9.80 -8.81
CA TYR A 268 -8.96 -8.59 -8.72
C TYR A 268 -8.17 -8.48 -7.42
N THR A 269 -8.57 -9.16 -6.34
CA THR A 269 -7.90 -9.02 -5.04
C THR A 269 -6.44 -9.48 -5.07
N VAL A 270 -5.50 -8.63 -4.65
CA VAL A 270 -4.04 -8.90 -4.72
C VAL A 270 -3.59 -10.17 -4.01
N ARG A 271 -4.30 -10.60 -2.95
CA ARG A 271 -4.00 -11.86 -2.26
C ARG A 271 -4.00 -13.10 -3.18
N ASN A 272 -4.76 -13.05 -4.28
CA ASN A 272 -4.84 -14.14 -5.26
C ASN A 272 -3.71 -14.08 -6.30
N TYR A 273 -2.82 -13.08 -6.17
CA TYR A 273 -1.72 -12.81 -7.08
C TYR A 273 -0.35 -12.79 -6.39
N VAL A 274 -0.26 -13.29 -5.16
CA VAL A 274 0.98 -13.28 -4.36
C VAL A 274 1.34 -14.68 -3.88
N GLY A 275 2.63 -14.91 -3.65
CA GLY A 275 3.11 -16.12 -2.99
C GLY A 275 2.69 -16.19 -1.51
N THR A 276 2.91 -17.35 -0.90
CA THR A 276 2.61 -17.58 0.52
C THR A 276 3.59 -16.89 1.46
N ASN A 277 4.75 -16.45 0.95
CA ASN A 277 5.79 -15.73 1.69
C ASN A 277 6.09 -14.40 0.99
N LEU A 278 6.30 -13.35 1.78
CA LEU A 278 6.63 -12.01 1.28
C LEU A 278 8.14 -11.76 1.39
N GLY A 279 8.71 -10.97 0.47
CA GLY A 279 10.13 -10.59 0.47
C GLY A 279 10.54 -9.77 1.70
N ALA A 280 9.62 -8.95 2.20
CA ALA A 280 9.77 -8.14 3.43
C ALA A 280 8.53 -8.31 4.32
N PRO A 281 8.62 -8.07 5.65
CA PRO A 281 7.44 -8.10 6.50
C PRO A 281 6.54 -6.90 6.19
N VAL A 282 5.23 -7.13 6.11
CA VAL A 282 4.22 -6.08 5.82
C VAL A 282 3.37 -5.82 7.06
N TYR A 283 3.31 -4.56 7.49
CA TYR A 283 2.50 -4.09 8.62
C TYR A 283 1.39 -3.16 8.12
N THR A 284 0.14 -3.49 8.43
CA THR A 284 -1.02 -2.74 7.93
C THR A 284 -1.62 -1.86 9.02
N ILE A 285 -1.93 -0.62 8.66
CA ILE A 285 -2.62 0.37 9.50
C ILE A 285 -3.94 0.71 8.83
N GLY A 286 -5.03 0.55 9.57
CA GLY A 286 -6.39 0.76 9.06
C GLY A 286 -7.08 1.98 9.66
N GLY A 287 -7.70 2.80 8.84
CA GLY A 287 -8.54 3.94 9.19
C GLY A 287 -10.01 3.52 9.23
N TYR A 288 -10.84 4.25 9.95
CA TYR A 288 -12.28 3.98 10.00
C TYR A 288 -13.14 5.21 10.33
N SER A 289 -12.56 6.41 10.41
CA SER A 289 -13.39 7.62 10.58
C SER A 289 -13.98 8.01 9.24
N ALA A 290 -15.21 8.54 9.25
CA ALA A 290 -15.79 9.19 8.09
C ALA A 290 -15.01 10.43 7.66
N PHE A 291 -15.08 10.72 6.36
CA PHE A 291 -14.59 12.00 5.83
C PHE A 291 -15.30 13.19 6.48
N PRO A 292 -14.64 14.34 6.59
CA PRO A 292 -15.30 15.59 6.95
C PRO A 292 -16.41 15.96 5.96
N GLY A 293 -17.37 16.76 6.42
CA GLY A 293 -18.30 17.45 5.52
C GLY A 293 -19.35 16.55 4.85
N VAL A 294 -19.71 16.91 3.61
CA VAL A 294 -20.78 16.24 2.84
C VAL A 294 -20.33 14.88 2.32
N GLU A 295 -19.01 14.67 2.25
CA GLU A 295 -18.32 13.47 1.85
C GLU A 295 -18.56 12.31 2.85
N SER A 296 -18.98 12.60 4.09
CA SER A 296 -19.44 11.62 5.09
C SER A 296 -20.75 10.88 4.73
N ALA A 297 -21.48 11.37 3.71
CA ALA A 297 -22.76 10.79 3.33
C ALA A 297 -22.65 9.33 2.85
N SER A 298 -21.48 8.93 2.32
CA SER A 298 -21.18 7.55 1.92
C SER A 298 -21.17 6.58 3.11
N SER A 299 -20.67 7.00 4.28
CA SER A 299 -20.64 6.20 5.51
C SER A 299 -22.06 5.85 5.99
N ALA A 300 -23.03 6.75 5.80
CA ALA A 300 -24.44 6.48 6.09
C ALA A 300 -25.03 5.34 5.23
N LEU A 301 -24.50 5.10 4.03
CA LEU A 301 -24.92 4.03 3.12
C LEU A 301 -24.23 2.69 3.42
N LEU A 302 -23.14 2.71 4.16
CA LEU A 302 -22.36 1.51 4.51
C LEU A 302 -22.71 0.98 5.93
N ASN A 303 -23.64 1.65 6.64
CA ASN A 303 -24.02 1.36 8.03
C ASN A 303 -22.79 1.34 8.97
N GLY A 304 -22.27 2.53 9.30
CA GLY A 304 -21.25 2.74 10.33
C GLY A 304 -20.35 3.95 10.08
N GLU A 305 -19.33 4.13 10.91
CA GLU A 305 -18.22 5.06 10.64
C GLU A 305 -17.21 4.35 9.72
N ASP A 306 -16.95 4.96 8.57
CA ASP A 306 -15.99 4.49 7.57
C ASP A 306 -15.51 5.66 6.77
N ASP A 307 -14.27 5.60 6.28
CA ASP A 307 -13.65 6.62 5.45
C ASP A 307 -14.34 6.84 4.10
N GLY A 308 -15.50 6.24 3.89
CA GLY A 308 -16.45 6.57 2.84
C GLY A 308 -16.27 5.71 1.61
N TYR A 309 -15.14 4.99 1.49
CA TYR A 309 -14.85 4.13 0.34
C TYR A 309 -14.00 2.91 0.65
N ILE A 310 -13.29 2.83 1.77
CA ILE A 310 -12.33 1.77 2.09
C ILE A 310 -12.61 1.24 3.49
N ASN A 311 -13.41 0.18 3.54
CA ASN A 311 -13.72 -0.52 4.79
C ASN A 311 -12.47 -0.85 5.59
N LEU A 312 -12.49 -0.61 6.91
CA LEU A 312 -11.36 -0.94 7.80
C LEU A 312 -10.81 -2.37 7.55
N ALA A 313 -11.68 -3.36 7.35
CA ALA A 313 -11.27 -4.74 7.07
C ALA A 313 -10.48 -4.90 5.75
N SER A 314 -10.76 -4.06 4.75
CA SER A 314 -10.04 -4.06 3.47
C SER A 314 -8.62 -3.54 3.56
N GLN A 315 -8.37 -2.71 4.57
CA GLN A 315 -7.06 -2.15 4.93
C GLN A 315 -6.17 -3.14 5.66
N MET A 316 -6.75 -4.23 6.16
CA MET A 316 -6.07 -5.19 7.01
C MET A 316 -5.79 -6.50 6.27
N ASN A 317 -4.71 -7.19 6.64
CA ASN A 317 -4.39 -8.48 6.03
C ASN A 317 -5.13 -9.64 6.71
N CYS A 318 -6.44 -9.52 6.82
CA CYS A 318 -7.28 -10.52 7.45
C CYS A 318 -7.66 -11.64 6.46
N SER A 319 -7.84 -12.87 6.95
CA SER A 319 -8.42 -13.96 6.15
C SER A 319 -9.94 -13.86 6.10
N GLY A 320 -10.54 -14.03 4.92
CA GLY A 320 -11.99 -13.90 4.71
C GLY A 320 -12.36 -12.94 3.59
N SER A 321 -13.66 -12.71 3.35
CA SER A 321 -14.15 -11.87 2.25
C SER A 321 -14.12 -10.38 2.62
N GLY A 322 -13.45 -9.51 1.86
CA GLY A 322 -13.31 -8.05 2.10
C GLY A 322 -14.60 -7.20 2.19
N LYS A 323 -15.77 -7.84 2.22
CA LYS A 323 -17.10 -7.20 2.31
C LYS A 323 -17.63 -7.21 3.76
N ARG A 324 -17.95 -6.05 4.38
CA ARG A 324 -18.64 -5.95 5.69
C ARG A 324 -19.05 -4.53 6.12
N SER A 325 -20.04 -4.49 7.02
CA SER A 325 -20.51 -3.31 7.78
C SER A 325 -19.56 -2.94 8.92
N LEU A 326 -19.56 -1.64 9.23
CA LEU A 326 -18.46 -0.89 9.80
C LEU A 326 -18.74 -0.56 11.26
N TRP A 327 -17.94 -1.12 12.15
CA TRP A 327 -17.92 -0.63 13.52
C TRP A 327 -16.49 -0.44 13.96
N SER A 328 -16.32 0.52 14.87
CA SER A 328 -15.08 1.11 15.40
C SER A 328 -13.95 0.17 15.83
N ASN A 329 -14.14 -1.16 15.84
CA ASN A 329 -13.08 -2.11 16.12
C ASN A 329 -13.22 -3.43 15.35
N LEU A 330 -12.08 -4.09 15.13
CA LEU A 330 -11.99 -5.44 14.56
C LEU A 330 -12.49 -6.55 15.52
N LYS A 331 -13.14 -6.20 16.63
CA LYS A 331 -13.49 -7.12 17.74
C LYS A 331 -15.00 -7.31 17.94
N GLN A 332 -15.86 -6.61 17.20
CA GLN A 332 -17.28 -6.64 17.53
C GLN A 332 -17.96 -7.92 17.01
N TYR A 333 -18.33 -8.77 17.97
CA TYR A 333 -19.31 -9.83 17.79
C TYR A 333 -20.69 -9.29 18.13
N ASP A 334 -21.69 -9.59 17.31
CA ASP A 334 -23.07 -9.51 17.78
C ASP A 334 -23.27 -10.58 18.86
N THR A 335 -23.62 -10.12 20.07
CA THR A 335 -23.89 -11.00 21.21
C THR A 335 -25.34 -10.85 21.61
N PHE A 336 -26.05 -11.98 21.69
CA PHE A 336 -27.38 -12.06 22.27
C PHE A 336 -27.30 -12.89 23.55
N LEU A 337 -27.60 -12.28 24.70
CA LEU A 337 -27.53 -12.93 26.01
C LEU A 337 -26.15 -13.57 26.34
N GLY A 338 -25.06 -12.93 25.91
CA GLY A 338 -23.70 -13.43 26.13
C GLY A 338 -23.30 -14.61 25.23
N ILE A 339 -24.16 -14.99 24.29
CA ILE A 339 -23.88 -15.97 23.25
C ILE A 339 -23.59 -15.20 21.96
N ALA A 340 -22.38 -15.35 21.42
CA ALA A 340 -22.05 -14.85 20.09
C ALA A 340 -22.96 -15.54 19.05
N TYR A 341 -23.74 -14.78 18.30
CA TYR A 341 -24.57 -15.30 17.22
C TYR A 341 -24.42 -14.42 15.98
N GLY A 342 -24.28 -15.08 14.83
CA GLY A 342 -23.65 -14.52 13.64
C GLY A 342 -22.25 -15.11 13.51
N SER A 343 -21.95 -15.75 12.37
CA SER A 343 -20.60 -16.23 12.11
C SER A 343 -19.66 -15.03 12.02
N ALA A 344 -18.56 -15.04 12.79
CA ALA A 344 -17.43 -14.19 12.46
C ALA A 344 -16.89 -14.64 11.09
N THR A 345 -17.20 -13.89 10.03
CA THR A 345 -16.70 -14.15 8.67
C THR A 345 -15.31 -13.57 8.44
N PHE A 346 -14.70 -12.97 9.46
CA PHE A 346 -13.32 -12.51 9.51
C PHE A 346 -12.71 -12.79 10.87
N SER A 347 -11.45 -13.24 10.88
CA SER A 347 -10.59 -13.17 12.06
C SER A 347 -9.32 -12.43 11.65
N CYS A 348 -9.04 -11.34 12.35
CA CYS A 348 -7.91 -10.44 12.07
C CYS A 348 -6.78 -10.59 13.10
N ASN A 349 -6.81 -11.66 13.90
CA ASN A 349 -5.71 -12.00 14.80
C ASN A 349 -4.54 -12.61 14.01
N ASN A 350 -3.39 -12.76 14.65
CA ASN A 350 -2.20 -13.31 14.01
C ASN A 350 -2.38 -14.72 13.44
N ASP A 351 -3.28 -15.51 14.01
CA ASP A 351 -3.56 -16.88 13.57
C ASP A 351 -4.43 -16.95 12.30
N ASN A 352 -5.00 -15.83 11.86
CA ASN A 352 -5.94 -15.76 10.74
C ASN A 352 -5.53 -14.71 9.69
N LYS A 353 -4.23 -14.54 9.50
CA LYS A 353 -3.65 -13.64 8.48
C LYS A 353 -3.73 -14.21 7.07
N GLY A 354 -3.84 -13.33 6.07
CA GLY A 354 -3.93 -13.72 4.66
C GLY A 354 -2.65 -14.31 4.06
N THR A 355 -1.47 -13.94 4.55
CA THR A 355 -0.14 -14.36 4.02
C THR A 355 0.92 -14.40 5.12
N ALA A 356 1.97 -15.23 4.98
CA ALA A 356 3.07 -15.23 5.93
C ALA A 356 3.85 -13.91 5.89
N ARG A 357 4.45 -13.49 7.02
CA ARG A 357 5.15 -12.21 7.19
C ARG A 357 4.26 -10.96 6.98
N SER A 358 2.96 -11.09 7.15
CA SER A 358 2.05 -9.95 7.24
C SER A 358 1.59 -9.73 8.68
N TYR A 359 1.24 -8.51 9.06
CA TYR A 359 0.89 -8.12 10.42
C TYR A 359 -0.12 -6.97 10.38
N ASN A 360 -1.14 -7.02 11.22
CA ASN A 360 -2.02 -5.87 11.44
C ASN A 360 -1.44 -5.08 12.63
N LEU A 361 -1.16 -3.80 12.44
CA LEU A 361 -0.51 -2.94 13.43
C LEU A 361 -1.52 -2.27 14.36
N ALA A 362 -2.39 -1.43 13.79
CA ALA A 362 -3.34 -0.64 14.54
C ALA A 362 -4.57 -0.31 13.67
N SER A 363 -5.71 -0.16 14.34
CA SER A 363 -6.86 0.55 13.80
C SER A 363 -6.88 1.94 14.41
N ILE A 364 -6.97 2.98 13.59
CA ILE A 364 -6.87 4.39 13.99
C ILE A 364 -8.12 5.13 13.55
N HIS A 365 -8.67 5.99 14.41
CA HIS A 365 -9.83 6.82 14.11
C HIS A 365 -9.44 8.02 13.24
N VAL A 366 -9.20 7.73 11.98
CA VAL A 366 -8.89 8.68 10.92
C VAL A 366 -9.57 8.23 9.63
N ASP A 367 -9.86 9.18 8.76
CA ASP A 367 -10.30 8.94 7.40
C ASP A 367 -9.10 8.71 6.46
N HIS A 368 -9.40 8.36 5.22
CA HIS A 368 -8.42 7.97 4.22
C HIS A 368 -7.48 9.12 3.79
N ASP A 369 -7.93 10.38 3.84
CA ASP A 369 -7.07 11.54 3.56
C ASP A 369 -6.09 11.75 4.71
N ALA A 370 -6.58 11.74 5.95
CA ALA A 370 -5.78 11.90 7.16
C ALA A 370 -4.74 10.77 7.36
N GLN A 371 -5.03 9.56 6.89
CA GLN A 371 -4.07 8.45 6.89
C GLN A 371 -2.81 8.73 6.05
N ARG A 372 -2.95 9.52 4.98
CA ARG A 372 -1.89 9.81 4.02
C ARG A 372 -1.10 11.06 4.36
N ASN A 373 -1.76 12.12 4.82
CA ASN A 373 -1.15 13.44 5.04
C ASN A 373 -0.85 13.73 6.52
N GLY A 374 -1.22 12.80 7.41
CA GLY A 374 -1.01 12.95 8.85
C GLY A 374 -1.99 13.93 9.52
N GLY A 375 -3.11 14.26 8.87
CA GLY A 375 -4.14 15.22 9.26
C GLY A 375 -4.47 15.25 10.74
N ILE A 376 -5.19 14.25 11.24
CA ILE A 376 -5.49 14.14 12.66
C ILE A 376 -4.20 13.79 13.39
N MET A 377 -3.62 14.75 14.10
CA MET A 377 -2.35 14.57 14.80
C MET A 377 -2.41 13.60 15.97
N SER A 378 -3.57 13.32 16.56
CA SER A 378 -3.72 12.49 17.78
C SER A 378 -5.06 11.74 17.80
N PRO A 379 -5.28 10.85 16.83
CA PRO A 379 -6.50 10.06 16.75
C PRO A 379 -6.54 9.02 17.87
N ASP A 380 -7.76 8.67 18.26
CA ASP A 380 -8.00 7.47 19.05
C ASP A 380 -7.59 6.23 18.23
N TYR A 381 -7.25 5.15 18.93
CA TYR A 381 -6.83 3.93 18.28
C TYR A 381 -7.13 2.71 19.12
N ASP A 382 -7.34 1.60 18.41
CA ASP A 382 -7.43 0.29 19.00
C ASP A 382 -6.21 -0.55 18.63
N GLY A 383 -5.55 -1.05 19.68
CA GLY A 383 -4.50 -2.05 19.55
C GLY A 383 -5.08 -3.37 19.07
N ILE A 384 -4.37 -4.01 18.14
CA ILE A 384 -4.75 -5.32 17.61
C ILE A 384 -4.12 -6.39 18.50
N PRO A 385 -4.89 -7.40 18.94
CA PRO A 385 -4.34 -8.52 19.70
C PRO A 385 -3.13 -9.12 18.96
N ASP A 386 -1.99 -9.20 19.67
CA ASP A 386 -0.71 -9.68 19.14
C ASP A 386 -0.14 -8.87 17.95
N GLY A 387 -0.69 -7.68 17.69
CA GLY A 387 -0.14 -6.70 16.75
C GLY A 387 1.16 -6.07 17.29
N LEU A 388 2.00 -5.57 16.38
CA LEU A 388 3.22 -4.85 16.77
C LEU A 388 2.83 -3.55 17.49
N ASN A 389 3.22 -3.40 18.76
CA ASN A 389 2.96 -2.19 19.54
C ASN A 389 4.14 -1.24 19.45
N CYS A 390 4.03 -0.22 18.60
CA CYS A 390 5.05 0.81 18.41
C CYS A 390 4.89 2.02 19.34
N GLY A 391 4.26 1.85 20.50
CA GLY A 391 4.05 2.93 21.46
C GLY A 391 2.94 3.92 21.06
N ALA A 392 2.95 5.10 21.70
CA ALA A 392 1.92 6.13 21.55
C ALA A 392 2.10 7.02 20.31
N GLY A 393 2.72 6.49 19.25
CA GLY A 393 2.72 7.14 17.95
C GLY A 393 1.29 7.50 17.59
N LYS A 394 1.05 8.78 17.28
CA LYS A 394 -0.28 9.34 17.35
C LYS A 394 -1.13 8.90 16.13
N ASN A 395 -0.74 9.34 14.94
CA ASN A 395 -1.32 8.93 13.65
C ASN A 395 -0.43 7.94 12.88
N SER A 396 -0.78 7.60 11.63
CA SER A 396 -0.01 6.63 10.82
C SER A 396 1.49 6.96 10.77
N ALA A 397 1.87 8.18 10.40
CA ALA A 397 3.27 8.60 10.31
C ALA A 397 3.98 8.50 11.66
N GLY A 398 3.38 9.04 12.73
CA GLY A 398 3.96 9.01 14.07
C GLY A 398 4.10 7.59 14.63
N ARG A 399 3.21 6.66 14.26
CA ARG A 399 3.32 5.23 14.64
C ARG A 399 4.47 4.55 13.91
N ILE A 400 4.59 4.79 12.61
CA ILE A 400 5.70 4.23 11.83
C ILE A 400 7.02 4.75 12.39
N ALA A 401 7.15 6.07 12.58
CA ALA A 401 8.32 6.68 13.19
C ALA A 401 8.67 6.04 14.56
N ALA A 402 7.67 5.82 15.41
CA ALA A 402 7.87 5.18 16.70
C ALA A 402 8.22 3.67 16.63
N CYS A 403 7.95 3.00 15.50
CA CYS A 403 8.39 1.62 15.25
C CYS A 403 9.86 1.54 14.80
N THR A 404 10.36 2.60 14.16
CA THR A 404 11.59 2.56 13.36
C THR A 404 12.73 3.38 13.96
N GLN A 405 12.45 4.37 14.81
CA GLN A 405 13.42 5.31 15.38
C GLN A 405 13.83 4.98 16.82
#